data_AF-A0AAU0NZ16-F1
#
_entry.id   AF-A0AAU0NZ16-F1
#
_cell.length_a   1.000
_cell.length_b   1.000
_cell.length_c   1.000
_cell.angle_alpha   90.00
_cell.angle_beta   90.00
_cell.angle_gamma   90.00
#
_symmetry.space_group_name_H-M   'P 1'
#
loop_
_entity.id
_entity.type
_entity.pdbx_description
1 polymer ?
#
loop_
_entity_poly.entity_id
_entity_poly.type
_entity_poly.pdbx_seq_one_letter_code
_entity_poly.pdbx_strand_id
1 'polypeptide(L)'
;MYYSKLTKKGAVTGGIYKYIRHPQYISLIICSLGLLLIWSRYIVLVSFITMIFVYYFLAQAEEQECCNKFGKSYIAYMNSTNMFIPFIKFNRKSITISSASKTVRIFKILTLYIITLIVSLSIAYGLQNLTIDSLYSSYTDHSANISLCKMNDGTISKVMDIAEENSEFKAYLNNYNKDTFYLNYILPTTWFAAEVPMNGLVYHAGHKSPDDYDKTEYKIIFTKAVLKEGSPTSVKDILTHLDVRYGIVEVWIDLKTNAVTKVLPMPKNVKYNGIPEALY
;
A
#
# COMPACT_ATOMS: atom_id res chain seq x y z
N MET A 1 3.08 24.10 -31.64
CA MET A 1 2.64 22.70 -31.50
C MET A 1 1.55 22.32 -32.52
N TYR A 2 0.43 23.07 -32.62
CA TYR A 2 -0.66 22.75 -33.56
C TYR A 2 -0.39 23.07 -35.05
N TYR A 3 0.62 23.89 -35.34
CA TYR A 3 0.91 24.35 -36.71
C TYR A 3 1.30 23.22 -37.68
N SER A 4 2.11 22.23 -37.26
CA SER A 4 2.50 21.10 -38.12
C SER A 4 1.37 20.08 -38.34
N LYS A 5 0.44 19.94 -37.37
CA LYS A 5 -0.81 19.16 -37.56
C LYS A 5 -1.74 19.83 -38.57
N LEU A 6 -1.89 21.16 -38.51
CA LEU A 6 -2.74 21.93 -39.43
C LEU A 6 -2.14 22.03 -40.84
N THR A 7 -0.81 22.10 -40.97
CA THR A 7 -0.12 22.26 -42.26
C THR A 7 0.26 20.93 -42.94
N LYS A 8 0.03 19.78 -42.30
CA LYS A 8 0.47 18.43 -42.74
C LYS A 8 1.96 18.34 -43.12
N LYS A 9 2.80 19.30 -42.70
CA LYS A 9 4.23 19.37 -43.02
C LYS A 9 5.06 18.98 -41.80
N GLY A 10 5.52 17.73 -41.78
CA GLY A 10 6.55 17.22 -40.87
C GLY A 10 6.07 16.79 -39.47
N ALA A 11 6.92 16.02 -38.79
CA ALA A 11 6.70 15.58 -37.41
C ALA A 11 6.83 16.75 -36.41
N VAL A 12 6.05 16.71 -35.33
CA VAL A 12 6.18 17.68 -34.22
C VAL A 12 7.44 17.35 -33.41
N THR A 13 8.50 18.13 -33.57
CA THR A 13 9.78 17.91 -32.86
C THR A 13 10.19 19.06 -31.94
N GLY A 14 9.36 20.11 -31.83
CA GLY A 14 9.62 21.29 -31.00
C GLY A 14 9.06 21.20 -29.58
N GLY A 15 9.46 22.16 -28.74
CA GLY A 15 9.03 22.24 -27.33
C GLY A 15 9.49 21.04 -26.51
N ILE A 16 8.59 20.43 -25.72
CA ILE A 16 8.91 19.25 -24.90
C ILE A 16 9.39 18.06 -25.74
N TYR A 17 8.91 17.95 -27.00
CA TYR A 17 9.36 16.91 -27.92
C TYR A 17 10.84 17.03 -28.30
N LYS A 18 11.50 18.18 -28.05
CA LYS A 18 12.95 18.29 -28.25
C LYS A 18 13.75 17.39 -27.31
N TYR A 19 13.23 17.18 -26.10
CA TYR A 19 13.91 16.45 -25.02
C TYR A 19 13.49 14.99 -24.94
N ILE A 20 12.21 14.71 -25.23
CA ILE A 20 11.58 13.39 -25.07
C ILE A 20 10.63 13.15 -26.23
N ARG A 21 10.70 12.00 -26.90
CA ARG A 21 9.81 11.68 -28.03
C ARG A 21 8.37 11.37 -27.59
N HIS A 22 8.21 10.76 -26.43
CA HIS A 22 6.92 10.32 -25.90
C HIS A 22 6.59 10.90 -24.51
N PRO A 23 6.45 12.24 -24.39
CA PRO A 23 6.20 12.89 -23.11
C PRO A 23 4.87 12.44 -22.47
N GLN A 24 3.84 12.17 -23.28
CA GLN A 24 2.54 11.68 -22.80
C GLN A 24 2.65 10.32 -22.11
N TYR A 25 3.35 9.35 -22.71
CA TYR A 25 3.53 8.03 -22.09
C TYR A 25 4.28 8.10 -20.77
N ILE A 26 5.26 9.00 -20.65
CA ILE A 26 5.93 9.23 -19.37
C ILE A 26 4.98 9.82 -18.33
N SER A 27 4.19 10.83 -18.69
CA SER A 27 3.22 11.41 -17.77
C SER A 27 2.27 10.33 -17.25
N LEU A 28 1.79 9.44 -18.13
CA LEU A 28 0.95 8.31 -17.72
C LEU A 28 1.68 7.33 -16.80
N ILE A 29 2.95 6.98 -17.09
CA ILE A 29 3.78 6.13 -16.21
C ILE A 29 3.96 6.76 -14.83
N ILE A 30 4.24 8.06 -14.75
CA ILE A 30 4.41 8.79 -13.48
C ILE A 30 3.09 8.83 -12.70
N CYS A 31 1.97 9.12 -13.38
CA CYS A 31 0.65 9.11 -12.75
C CYS A 31 0.29 7.71 -12.20
N SER A 32 0.54 6.65 -12.97
CA SER A 32 0.29 5.28 -12.51
C SER A 32 1.22 4.84 -11.38
N LEU A 33 2.45 5.33 -11.34
CA LEU A 33 3.33 5.14 -10.18
C LEU A 33 2.76 5.83 -8.94
N GLY A 34 2.25 7.05 -9.07
CA GLY A 34 1.55 7.74 -7.97
C GLY A 34 0.33 6.96 -7.47
N LEU A 35 -0.47 6.41 -8.39
CA LEU A 35 -1.62 5.57 -8.04
C LEU A 35 -1.18 4.29 -7.33
N LEU A 36 -0.09 3.66 -7.76
CA LEU A 36 0.48 2.49 -7.10
C LEU A 36 0.91 2.79 -5.66
N LEU A 37 1.50 3.97 -5.40
CA LEU A 37 1.93 4.36 -4.05
C LEU A 37 0.75 4.68 -3.13
N ILE A 38 -0.34 5.24 -3.66
CA ILE A 38 -1.55 5.54 -2.88
C ILE A 38 -2.35 4.28 -2.58
N TRP A 39 -2.52 3.42 -3.59
CA TRP A 39 -3.23 2.14 -3.49
C TRP A 39 -2.26 0.99 -3.76
N SER A 40 -1.38 0.74 -2.78
CA SER A 40 -0.32 -0.29 -2.79
C SER A 40 -0.86 -1.73 -2.78
N ARG A 41 -1.69 -2.09 -3.77
CA ARG A 41 -2.26 -3.43 -3.96
C ARG A 41 -1.50 -4.18 -5.05
N TYR A 42 -1.37 -5.50 -4.87
CA TYR A 42 -0.72 -6.37 -5.86
C TYR A 42 -1.32 -6.24 -7.27
N ILE A 43 -2.64 -6.11 -7.39
CA ILE A 43 -3.30 -5.92 -8.69
C ILE A 43 -2.90 -4.61 -9.38
N VAL A 44 -2.69 -3.54 -8.60
CA VAL A 44 -2.26 -2.24 -9.13
C VAL A 44 -0.80 -2.33 -9.57
N LEU A 45 0.05 -3.06 -8.82
CA LEU A 45 1.44 -3.32 -9.20
C LEU A 45 1.54 -4.10 -10.51
N VAL A 46 0.78 -5.18 -10.67
CA VAL A 46 0.73 -5.96 -11.90
C VAL A 46 0.26 -5.10 -13.07
N SER A 47 -0.79 -4.30 -12.86
CA SER A 47 -1.31 -3.37 -13.88
C SER A 47 -0.27 -2.32 -14.28
N PHE A 48 0.46 -1.76 -13.31
CA PHE A 48 1.54 -0.79 -13.54
C PHE A 48 2.68 -1.38 -14.38
N ILE A 49 3.19 -2.55 -14.01
CA ILE A 49 4.24 -3.23 -14.77
C ILE A 49 3.75 -3.54 -16.19
N THR A 50 2.54 -4.09 -16.34
CA THR A 50 1.93 -4.36 -17.65
C THR A 50 1.87 -3.10 -18.51
N MET A 51 1.43 -1.98 -17.93
CA MET A 51 1.30 -0.71 -18.64
C MET A 51 2.64 -0.17 -19.17
N ILE A 52 3.74 -0.32 -18.42
CA ILE A 52 5.08 0.06 -18.90
C ILE A 52 5.43 -0.67 -20.19
N PHE A 53 5.21 -1.99 -20.24
CA PHE A 53 5.50 -2.79 -21.43
C PHE A 53 4.57 -2.42 -22.58
N VAL A 54 3.27 -2.24 -22.34
CA VAL A 54 2.30 -1.83 -23.37
C VAL A 54 2.69 -0.49 -23.99
N TYR A 55 3.01 0.53 -23.17
CA TYR A 55 3.41 1.84 -23.70
C TYR A 55 4.76 1.80 -24.42
N TYR A 56 5.68 0.94 -24.00
CA TYR A 56 6.91 0.70 -24.74
C TYR A 56 6.63 0.17 -26.15
N PHE A 57 5.75 -0.83 -26.29
CA PHE A 57 5.40 -1.38 -27.60
C PHE A 57 4.62 -0.41 -28.46
N LEU A 58 3.70 0.35 -27.85
CA LEU A 58 2.92 1.35 -28.55
C LEU A 58 3.82 2.47 -29.09
N ALA A 59 4.75 2.97 -28.27
CA ALA A 59 5.76 3.94 -28.69
C ALA A 59 6.64 3.42 -29.84
N GLN A 60 7.00 2.14 -29.83
CA GLN A 60 7.76 1.52 -30.91
C GLN A 60 6.96 1.43 -32.22
N ALA A 61 5.68 1.07 -32.14
CA ALA A 61 4.79 1.01 -33.30
C ALA A 61 4.59 2.41 -33.92
N GLU A 62 4.37 3.43 -33.09
CA GLU A 62 4.27 4.83 -33.53
C GLU A 62 5.56 5.33 -34.18
N GLU A 63 6.72 4.99 -33.61
CA GLU A 63 8.02 5.32 -34.19
C GLU A 63 8.21 4.67 -35.56
N GLN A 64 7.76 3.42 -35.74
CA GLN A 64 7.82 2.74 -37.03
C GLN A 64 6.90 3.40 -38.06
N GLU A 65 5.69 3.77 -37.69
CA GLU A 65 4.77 4.49 -38.57
C GLU A 65 5.33 5.87 -38.96
N CYS A 66 5.90 6.59 -37.99
CA CYS A 66 6.56 7.87 -38.23
C CYS A 66 7.79 7.74 -39.14
N CYS A 67 8.59 6.68 -38.98
CA CYS A 67 9.69 6.37 -39.91
C CYS A 67 9.18 6.13 -41.33
N ASN A 68 8.09 5.37 -41.50
CA ASN A 68 7.52 5.10 -42.81
C ASN A 68 6.95 6.36 -43.47
N LYS A 69 6.36 7.26 -42.67
CA LYS A 69 5.71 8.49 -43.17
C LYS A 69 6.67 9.65 -43.43
N PHE A 70 7.68 9.83 -42.58
CA PHE A 70 8.57 11.00 -42.61
C PHE A 70 10.03 10.66 -42.98
N GLY A 71 10.38 9.38 -43.04
CA GLY A 71 11.68 8.89 -43.51
C GLY A 71 12.86 9.51 -42.75
N LYS A 72 13.85 10.02 -43.50
CA LYS A 72 15.13 10.51 -42.97
C LYS A 72 14.99 11.60 -41.90
N SER A 73 13.98 12.47 -42.01
CA SER A 73 13.83 13.57 -41.04
C SER A 73 13.47 13.07 -39.65
N TYR A 74 12.64 12.02 -39.55
CA TYR A 74 12.29 11.42 -38.26
C TYR A 74 13.42 10.56 -37.69
N ILE A 75 14.17 9.85 -38.56
CA ILE A 75 15.36 9.11 -38.13
C ILE A 75 16.41 10.06 -37.53
N ALA A 76 16.64 11.22 -38.14
CA ALA A 76 17.54 12.24 -37.59
C ALA A 76 17.09 12.71 -36.20
N TYR A 77 15.78 12.94 -36.03
CA TYR A 77 15.18 13.27 -34.74
C TYR A 77 15.31 12.16 -33.69
N MET A 78 15.12 10.89 -34.07
CA MET A 78 15.31 9.74 -33.18
C MET A 78 16.77 9.60 -32.68
N ASN A 79 17.74 10.07 -33.48
CA ASN A 79 19.15 10.04 -33.11
C ASN A 79 19.52 11.19 -32.15
N SER A 80 18.79 12.31 -32.17
CA SER A 80 19.07 13.47 -31.31
C SER A 80 18.30 13.49 -30.00
N THR A 81 17.17 12.78 -29.92
CA THR A 81 16.21 12.90 -28.82
C THR A 81 15.87 11.51 -28.28
N ASN A 82 15.79 11.33 -26.97
CA ASN A 82 15.51 10.02 -26.35
C ASN A 82 14.01 9.66 -26.36
N MET A 83 13.71 8.35 -26.28
CA MET A 83 12.33 7.84 -26.27
C MET A 83 11.54 8.31 -25.05
N PHE A 84 12.09 8.05 -23.85
CA PHE A 84 11.43 8.39 -22.57
C PHE A 84 12.32 9.29 -21.69
N ILE A 85 13.48 8.83 -21.23
CA ILE A 85 14.24 9.61 -20.23
C ILE A 85 15.07 10.71 -20.91
N PRO A 86 14.92 11.99 -20.50
CA PRO A 86 15.71 13.08 -21.09
C PRO A 86 17.18 12.96 -20.69
N PHE A 87 18.08 13.44 -21.54
CA PHE A 87 19.53 13.58 -21.29
C PHE A 87 20.36 12.29 -21.09
N ILE A 88 19.73 11.11 -20.90
CA ILE A 88 20.43 9.83 -20.87
C ILE A 88 20.70 9.36 -22.29
N LYS A 89 21.90 9.62 -22.83
CA LYS A 89 22.31 9.00 -24.10
C LYS A 89 22.54 7.51 -23.85
N PHE A 90 21.52 6.69 -24.07
CA PHE A 90 21.73 5.25 -24.20
C PHE A 90 22.68 5.06 -25.38
N ASN A 91 23.93 4.72 -25.09
CA ASN A 91 24.87 4.32 -26.12
C ASN A 91 24.29 3.03 -26.71
N ARG A 92 23.54 3.16 -27.80
CA ARG A 92 23.17 2.06 -28.66
C ARG A 92 24.47 1.59 -29.33
N LYS A 93 25.40 1.02 -28.54
CA LYS A 93 26.24 -0.04 -29.10
C LYS A 93 25.20 -0.97 -29.71
N SER A 94 25.29 -1.15 -31.02
CA SER A 94 24.52 -2.16 -31.71
C SER A 94 24.86 -3.46 -30.99
N ILE A 95 24.03 -3.82 -30.01
CA ILE A 95 23.84 -5.22 -29.67
C ILE A 95 23.53 -5.78 -31.05
N THR A 96 24.48 -6.52 -31.61
CA THR A 96 24.27 -7.29 -32.82
C THR A 96 23.08 -8.16 -32.46
N ILE A 97 21.88 -7.68 -32.85
CA ILE A 97 20.64 -8.40 -32.66
C ILE A 97 20.85 -9.57 -33.60
N SER A 98 21.34 -10.67 -33.02
CA SER A 98 21.29 -11.99 -33.61
C SER A 98 19.96 -12.07 -34.35
N SER A 99 20.02 -12.52 -35.61
CA SER A 99 18.90 -12.78 -36.52
C SER A 99 17.96 -13.85 -35.95
N ALA A 100 17.49 -13.62 -34.74
CA ALA A 100 16.54 -14.43 -34.04
C ALA A 100 15.20 -14.23 -34.73
N SER A 101 14.52 -15.32 -35.04
CA SER A 101 13.19 -15.30 -35.62
C SER A 101 12.22 -14.46 -34.77
N LYS A 102 11.14 -13.96 -35.38
CA LYS A 102 10.10 -13.19 -34.68
C LYS A 102 9.63 -13.89 -33.39
N THR A 103 9.53 -15.22 -33.42
CA THR A 103 9.14 -16.04 -32.26
C THR A 103 10.15 -15.91 -31.12
N VAL A 104 11.45 -16.07 -31.38
CA VAL A 104 12.49 -15.95 -30.33
C VAL A 104 12.49 -14.55 -29.70
N ARG A 105 12.25 -13.50 -30.48
CA ARG A 105 12.13 -12.13 -29.94
C ARG A 105 10.94 -11.98 -29.00
N ILE A 106 9.78 -12.53 -29.38
CA ILE A 106 8.57 -12.52 -28.54
C ILE A 106 8.83 -13.29 -27.24
N PHE A 107 9.44 -14.47 -27.31
CA PHE A 107 9.79 -15.24 -26.10
C PHE A 107 10.72 -14.45 -25.17
N LYS A 108 11.79 -13.81 -25.69
CA LYS A 108 12.69 -12.99 -24.85
C LYS A 108 11.96 -11.85 -24.14
N ILE A 109 11.05 -11.17 -24.84
CA ILE A 109 10.23 -10.10 -24.29
C ILE A 109 9.30 -10.63 -23.20
N LEU A 110 8.62 -11.74 -23.47
CA LEU A 110 7.68 -12.36 -22.53
C LEU A 110 8.43 -12.83 -21.28
N THR A 111 9.59 -13.45 -21.44
CA THR A 111 10.46 -13.85 -20.33
C THR A 111 10.91 -12.65 -19.52
N LEU A 112 11.34 -11.55 -20.16
CA LEU A 112 11.70 -10.32 -19.46
C LEU A 112 10.51 -9.76 -18.65
N TYR A 113 9.32 -9.73 -19.24
CA TYR A 113 8.10 -9.30 -18.57
C TYR A 113 7.78 -10.16 -17.34
N ILE A 114 7.80 -11.49 -17.47
CA ILE A 114 7.55 -12.42 -16.38
C ILE A 114 8.59 -12.25 -15.27
N ILE A 115 9.87 -12.13 -15.61
CA ILE A 115 10.94 -11.90 -14.63
C ILE A 115 10.72 -10.59 -13.88
N THR A 116 10.42 -9.50 -14.60
CA THR A 116 10.14 -8.20 -13.96
C THR A 116 8.96 -8.31 -13.01
N LEU A 117 7.88 -8.99 -13.41
CA LEU A 117 6.69 -9.17 -12.59
C LEU A 117 6.99 -9.98 -11.32
N ILE A 118 7.69 -11.12 -11.45
CA ILE A 118 8.08 -11.95 -10.30
C ILE A 118 8.96 -11.16 -9.34
N VAL A 119 9.99 -10.47 -9.83
CA VAL A 119 10.90 -9.68 -8.99
C VAL A 119 10.14 -8.58 -8.26
N SER A 120 9.27 -7.83 -8.96
CA SER A 120 8.46 -6.79 -8.35
C SER A 120 7.50 -7.31 -7.29
N LEU A 121 6.84 -8.45 -7.54
CA LEU A 121 5.96 -9.09 -6.55
C LEU A 121 6.75 -9.58 -5.33
N SER A 122 7.91 -10.19 -5.52
CA SER A 122 8.78 -10.63 -4.41
C SER A 122 9.25 -9.47 -3.55
N ILE A 123 9.65 -8.35 -4.17
CA ILE A 123 10.02 -7.13 -3.43
C ILE A 123 8.82 -6.61 -2.65
N ALA A 124 7.64 -6.51 -3.27
CA ALA A 124 6.43 -6.04 -2.61
C ALA A 124 6.04 -6.93 -1.42
N TYR A 125 6.10 -8.25 -1.59
CA TYR A 125 5.90 -9.22 -0.50
C TYR A 125 6.92 -9.07 0.63
N GLY A 126 8.20 -8.92 0.30
CA GLY A 126 9.25 -8.65 1.28
C GLY A 126 9.01 -7.36 2.06
N LEU A 127 8.61 -6.28 1.39
CA LEU A 127 8.26 -5.02 2.02
C LEU A 127 7.02 -5.14 2.93
N GLN A 128 6.00 -5.89 2.52
CA GLN A 128 4.82 -6.14 3.36
C GLN A 128 5.21 -6.88 4.64
N ASN A 129 6.03 -7.93 4.54
CA ASN A 129 6.50 -8.69 5.70
C ASN A 129 7.36 -7.83 6.63
N LEU A 130 8.30 -7.05 6.08
CA LEU A 130 9.10 -6.11 6.86
C LEU A 130 8.23 -5.07 7.57
N THR A 131 7.16 -4.62 6.92
CA THR A 131 6.20 -3.67 7.52
C THR A 131 5.48 -4.31 8.70
N ILE A 132 4.95 -5.53 8.52
CA ILE A 132 4.26 -6.29 9.59
C ILE A 132 5.20 -6.56 10.77
N ASP A 133 6.44 -6.98 10.51
CA ASP A 133 7.42 -7.26 11.56
C ASP A 133 7.92 -5.99 12.26
N SER A 134 7.82 -4.83 11.62
CA SER A 134 8.16 -3.54 12.23
C SER A 134 7.07 -2.93 13.11
N LEU A 135 5.86 -3.51 13.11
CA LEU A 135 4.75 -3.03 13.93
C LEU A 135 5.07 -3.21 15.41
N TYR A 136 4.84 -2.15 16.20
CA TYR A 136 4.85 -2.23 17.66
C TYR A 136 3.71 -3.14 18.12
N SER A 137 3.98 -4.42 18.28
CA SER A 137 2.94 -5.43 18.44
C SER A 137 3.35 -6.55 19.38
N SER A 138 2.37 -7.11 20.09
CA SER A 138 2.51 -8.32 20.89
C SER A 138 1.47 -9.33 20.45
N TYR A 139 1.85 -10.60 20.36
CA TYR A 139 1.00 -11.68 19.87
C TYR A 139 0.83 -12.72 20.98
N THR A 140 -0.42 -13.10 21.24
CA THR A 140 -0.77 -14.27 22.07
C THR A 140 -1.26 -15.40 21.15
N ASP A 141 -1.80 -16.50 21.68
CA ASP A 141 -2.34 -17.59 20.86
C ASP A 141 -3.57 -17.18 20.02
N HIS A 142 -4.36 -16.21 20.49
CA HIS A 142 -5.61 -15.78 19.84
C HIS A 142 -5.74 -14.26 19.69
N SER A 143 -4.76 -13.46 20.12
CA SER A 143 -4.82 -12.00 20.00
C SER A 143 -3.59 -11.41 19.31
N ALA A 144 -3.85 -10.51 18.36
CA ALA A 144 -2.86 -9.58 17.84
C ALA A 144 -3.07 -8.22 18.52
N ASN A 145 -2.12 -7.78 19.33
CA ASN A 145 -2.18 -6.51 20.06
C ASN A 145 -1.25 -5.51 19.36
N ILE A 146 -1.82 -4.49 18.71
CA ILE A 146 -1.06 -3.48 17.95
C ILE A 146 -1.08 -2.15 18.69
N SER A 147 0.11 -1.59 18.93
CA SER A 147 0.27 -0.24 19.42
C SER A 147 0.36 0.75 18.26
N LEU A 148 -0.50 1.77 18.30
CA LEU A 148 -0.50 2.88 17.33
C LEU A 148 0.59 3.92 17.63
N CYS A 149 1.17 3.90 18.83
CA CYS A 149 2.31 4.72 19.21
C CYS A 149 3.57 3.86 19.43
N LYS A 150 4.74 4.50 19.38
CA LYS A 150 6.01 3.83 19.68
C LYS A 150 6.00 3.31 21.11
N MET A 151 6.08 2.00 21.26
CA MET A 151 6.04 1.30 22.53
C MET A 151 6.96 0.08 22.49
N ASN A 152 7.56 -0.29 23.61
CA ASN A 152 8.36 -1.52 23.71
C ASN A 152 7.45 -2.71 24.03
N ASP A 153 7.92 -3.91 23.72
CA ASP A 153 7.15 -5.14 23.91
C ASP A 153 6.77 -5.34 25.38
N GLY A 154 7.67 -4.99 26.31
CA GLY A 154 7.43 -5.07 27.75
C GLY A 154 6.30 -4.17 28.25
N THR A 155 6.15 -2.96 27.71
CA THR A 155 5.03 -2.07 28.05
C THR A 155 3.74 -2.54 27.39
N ILE A 156 3.78 -3.09 26.16
CA ILE A 156 2.60 -3.71 25.53
C ILE A 156 2.07 -4.83 26.41
N SER A 157 2.92 -5.78 26.81
CA SER A 157 2.50 -6.88 27.68
C SER A 157 1.98 -6.37 29.02
N LYS A 158 2.68 -5.44 29.68
CA LYS A 158 2.23 -4.86 30.95
C LYS A 158 0.85 -4.19 30.85
N VAL A 159 0.60 -3.44 29.77
CA VAL A 159 -0.69 -2.78 29.53
C VAL A 159 -1.78 -3.83 29.33
N MET A 160 -1.51 -4.90 28.59
CA MET A 160 -2.46 -6.00 28.39
C MET A 160 -2.74 -6.76 29.70
N ASP A 161 -1.71 -7.07 30.49
CA ASP A 161 -1.85 -7.78 31.77
C ASP A 161 -2.76 -7.00 32.75
N ILE A 162 -2.58 -5.68 32.87
CA ILE A 162 -3.43 -4.83 33.72
C ILE A 162 -4.89 -4.86 33.26
N ALA A 163 -5.14 -4.88 31.94
CA ALA A 163 -6.48 -4.98 31.39
C ALA A 163 -7.10 -6.34 31.70
N GLU A 164 -6.34 -7.42 31.46
CA GLU A 164 -6.78 -8.80 31.62
C GLU A 164 -7.00 -9.18 33.08
N GLU A 165 -6.39 -8.50 34.06
CA GLU A 165 -6.67 -8.72 35.49
C GLU A 165 -8.01 -8.13 35.95
N ASN A 166 -8.55 -7.13 35.25
CA ASN A 166 -9.76 -6.42 35.64
C ASN A 166 -11.04 -7.27 35.50
N SER A 167 -11.85 -7.31 36.56
CA SER A 167 -13.07 -8.13 36.62
C SER A 167 -14.20 -7.65 35.71
N GLU A 168 -14.35 -6.33 35.53
CA GLU A 168 -15.35 -5.73 34.65
C GLU A 168 -15.03 -6.06 33.18
N PHE A 169 -13.76 -5.95 32.78
CA PHE A 169 -13.30 -6.37 31.46
C PHE A 169 -13.52 -7.87 31.20
N LYS A 170 -13.19 -8.75 32.15
CA LYS A 170 -13.45 -10.19 32.03
C LYS A 170 -14.92 -10.50 31.78
N ALA A 171 -15.85 -9.74 32.38
CA ALA A 171 -17.28 -9.92 32.17
C ALA A 171 -17.70 -9.67 30.71
N TYR A 172 -17.04 -8.73 30.00
CA TYR A 172 -17.27 -8.52 28.56
C TYR A 172 -16.77 -9.70 27.72
N LEU A 173 -15.57 -10.23 28.02
CA LEU A 173 -14.98 -11.34 27.27
C LEU A 173 -15.72 -12.67 27.48
N ASN A 174 -16.31 -12.90 28.65
CA ASN A 174 -17.07 -14.12 28.95
C ASN A 174 -18.27 -14.36 27.99
N ASN A 175 -18.72 -13.33 27.29
CA ASN A 175 -19.79 -13.44 26.29
C ASN A 175 -19.32 -14.00 24.93
N TYR A 176 -18.03 -14.24 24.75
CA TYR A 176 -17.43 -14.71 23.49
C TYR A 176 -16.82 -16.11 23.64
N ASN A 177 -16.78 -16.86 22.53
CA ASN A 177 -16.18 -18.21 22.53
C ASN A 177 -14.66 -18.12 22.73
N LYS A 178 -14.07 -19.15 23.35
CA LYS A 178 -12.62 -19.26 23.57
C LYS A 178 -11.82 -19.26 22.26
N ASP A 179 -12.38 -19.79 21.18
CA ASP A 179 -11.73 -19.83 19.85
C ASP A 179 -11.84 -18.51 19.06
N THR A 180 -12.28 -17.43 19.71
CA THR A 180 -12.42 -16.13 19.05
C THR A 180 -11.05 -15.48 18.88
N PHE A 181 -10.72 -15.05 17.67
CA PHE A 181 -9.55 -14.22 17.42
C PHE A 181 -9.82 -12.76 17.75
N TYR A 182 -8.81 -12.09 18.29
CA TYR A 182 -8.87 -10.68 18.70
C TYR A 182 -7.83 -9.85 17.96
N LEU A 183 -8.23 -8.63 17.57
CA LEU A 183 -7.34 -7.61 17.07
C LEU A 183 -7.49 -6.37 17.95
N ASN A 184 -6.53 -6.14 18.83
CA ASN A 184 -6.62 -5.10 19.83
C ASN A 184 -5.72 -3.92 19.46
N TYR A 185 -6.20 -2.71 19.71
CA TYR A 185 -5.45 -1.49 19.41
C TYR A 185 -5.10 -0.75 20.69
N ILE A 186 -3.82 -0.45 20.89
CA ILE A 186 -3.31 0.30 22.02
C ILE A 186 -2.90 1.69 21.54
N LEU A 187 -3.36 2.72 22.23
CA LEU A 187 -3.07 4.10 21.86
C LEU A 187 -3.15 5.02 23.08
N PRO A 188 -2.51 6.19 23.06
CA PRO A 188 -2.67 7.18 24.12
C PRO A 188 -4.13 7.61 24.27
N THR A 189 -4.54 7.99 25.48
CA THR A 189 -5.93 8.40 25.78
C THR A 189 -6.40 9.59 24.92
N THR A 190 -5.49 10.50 24.60
CA THR A 190 -5.74 11.71 23.79
C THR A 190 -5.79 11.47 22.28
N TRP A 191 -5.33 10.30 21.82
CA TRP A 191 -5.28 9.95 20.41
C TRP A 191 -6.65 9.47 19.90
N PHE A 192 -6.89 9.65 18.59
CA PHE A 192 -8.09 9.20 17.91
C PHE A 192 -7.74 8.70 16.51
N ALA A 193 -8.17 7.49 16.17
CA ALA A 193 -8.05 6.91 14.84
C ALA A 193 -9.45 6.63 14.30
N ALA A 194 -9.77 7.18 13.11
CA ALA A 194 -11.15 7.20 12.63
C ALA A 194 -11.66 5.80 12.22
N GLU A 195 -10.75 4.91 11.83
CA GLU A 195 -11.01 3.53 11.39
C GLU A 195 -11.17 2.61 12.59
N VAL A 196 -10.50 2.89 13.71
CA VAL A 196 -10.61 2.04 14.89
C VAL A 196 -11.93 2.36 15.60
N PRO A 197 -12.79 1.35 15.87
CA PRO A 197 -14.04 1.60 16.55
C PRO A 197 -13.71 2.06 17.98
N MET A 198 -13.89 3.32 18.32
CA MET A 198 -13.59 3.84 19.66
C MET A 198 -14.59 4.93 20.08
N ASN A 199 -14.72 5.14 21.38
CA ASN A 199 -15.49 6.22 21.97
C ASN A 199 -14.83 7.58 21.69
N GLY A 200 -15.64 8.65 21.67
CA GLY A 200 -15.17 10.00 21.35
C GLY A 200 -15.57 10.53 19.96
N LEU A 201 -16.62 9.95 19.34
CA LEU A 201 -17.16 10.36 18.03
C LEU A 201 -17.85 11.74 18.01
N VAL A 202 -17.70 12.56 19.07
CA VAL A 202 -18.24 13.92 19.11
C VAL A 202 -17.32 14.84 18.30
N TYR A 203 -17.43 14.75 16.96
CA TYR A 203 -16.92 15.70 15.96
C TYR A 203 -15.41 15.77 15.72
N HIS A 204 -14.72 14.63 15.56
CA HIS A 204 -13.37 14.64 14.98
C HIS A 204 -13.38 14.23 13.49
N ALA A 205 -12.97 15.16 12.63
CA ALA A 205 -12.70 14.89 11.22
C ALA A 205 -11.27 14.38 11.08
N GLY A 206 -11.11 13.06 10.89
CA GLY A 206 -9.81 12.43 10.65
C GLY A 206 -9.13 11.89 11.91
N HIS A 207 -7.82 11.67 11.82
CA HIS A 207 -6.98 11.19 12.91
C HIS A 207 -6.50 12.34 13.80
N LYS A 208 -6.32 12.07 15.09
CA LYS A 208 -5.72 12.97 16.06
C LYS A 208 -4.60 12.25 16.78
N SER A 209 -3.36 12.72 16.62
CA SER A 209 -2.18 12.15 17.27
C SER A 209 -1.26 13.27 17.77
N PRO A 210 -1.59 13.94 18.89
CA PRO A 210 -0.75 14.99 19.46
C PRO A 210 0.59 14.41 19.89
N ASP A 211 1.68 15.15 19.69
CA ASP A 211 3.03 14.73 20.09
C ASP A 211 3.25 14.85 21.62
N ASP A 212 2.46 15.68 22.30
CA ASP A 212 2.52 16.01 23.72
C ASP A 212 1.57 15.16 24.58
N TYR A 213 1.48 13.86 24.29
CA TYR A 213 0.62 12.94 25.04
C TYR A 213 1.29 12.38 26.30
N ASP A 214 0.49 12.04 27.31
CA ASP A 214 0.98 11.34 28.51
C ASP A 214 1.32 9.89 28.16
N LYS A 215 2.59 9.51 28.33
CA LYS A 215 3.12 8.16 28.05
C LYS A 215 2.81 7.15 29.16
N THR A 216 2.02 7.55 30.16
CA THR A 216 1.58 6.69 31.25
C THR A 216 0.10 6.32 31.16
N GLU A 217 -0.68 7.00 30.33
CA GLU A 217 -2.11 6.73 30.18
C GLU A 217 -2.41 6.17 28.79
N TYR A 218 -3.00 4.98 28.76
CA TYR A 218 -3.33 4.28 27.53
C TYR A 218 -4.79 3.86 27.45
N LYS A 219 -5.29 4.03 26.24
CA LYS A 219 -6.34 3.33 25.53
C LYS A 219 -6.12 1.88 25.14
N ILE A 220 -7.01 0.94 25.43
CA ILE A 220 -7.09 -0.31 24.66
C ILE A 220 -8.48 -0.45 24.05
N ILE A 221 -8.53 -0.63 22.74
CA ILE A 221 -9.74 -0.97 22.01
C ILE A 221 -9.69 -2.46 21.72
N PHE A 222 -10.55 -3.22 22.40
CA PHE A 222 -10.69 -4.65 22.18
C PHE A 222 -11.66 -4.89 21.04
N THR A 223 -11.23 -5.66 20.03
CA THR A 223 -12.08 -6.02 18.89
C THR A 223 -12.03 -7.50 18.59
N LYS A 224 -13.18 -8.06 18.24
CA LYS A 224 -13.29 -9.40 17.67
C LYS A 224 -12.88 -9.34 16.19
N ALA A 225 -11.93 -10.19 15.81
CA ALA A 225 -11.52 -10.38 14.43
C ALA A 225 -12.30 -11.56 13.80
N VAL A 226 -12.94 -11.31 12.67
CA VAL A 226 -13.52 -12.34 11.79
C VAL A 226 -12.60 -12.48 10.59
N LEU A 227 -12.07 -13.69 10.41
CA LEU A 227 -11.12 -14.00 9.35
C LEU A 227 -11.84 -14.49 8.10
N LYS A 228 -11.25 -14.25 6.93
CA LYS A 228 -11.66 -14.85 5.66
C LYS A 228 -11.52 -16.38 5.77
N GLU A 229 -12.31 -17.12 4.99
CA GLU A 229 -12.33 -18.60 5.02
C GLU A 229 -10.92 -19.21 5.04
N GLY A 230 -10.66 -20.05 6.05
CA GLY A 230 -9.35 -20.65 6.33
C GLY A 230 -8.87 -20.34 7.75
N SER A 231 -8.36 -21.35 8.46
CA SER A 231 -7.75 -21.12 9.78
C SER A 231 -6.38 -20.48 9.60
N PRO A 232 -6.05 -19.40 10.34
CA PRO A 232 -4.73 -18.78 10.24
C PRO A 232 -3.66 -19.78 10.66
N THR A 233 -2.56 -19.83 9.93
CA THR A 233 -1.40 -20.67 10.27
C THR A 233 -0.59 -20.08 11.42
N SER A 234 -0.67 -18.77 11.62
CA SER A 234 -0.06 -18.00 12.70
C SER A 234 -0.96 -16.85 13.12
N VAL A 235 -0.86 -16.39 14.37
CA VAL A 235 -1.60 -15.21 14.87
C VAL A 235 -1.25 -13.93 14.11
N LYS A 236 -0.03 -13.85 13.56
CA LYS A 236 0.34 -12.76 12.64
C LYS A 236 -0.55 -12.72 11.39
N ASP A 237 -1.07 -13.86 10.95
CA ASP A 237 -1.93 -13.97 9.76
C ASP A 237 -3.31 -13.35 10.00
N ILE A 238 -3.68 -13.06 11.25
CA ILE A 238 -4.90 -12.30 11.58
C ILE A 238 -4.90 -10.97 10.82
N LEU A 239 -3.74 -10.31 10.70
CA LEU A 239 -3.63 -9.01 10.06
C LEU A 239 -3.89 -9.08 8.55
N THR A 240 -3.43 -10.16 7.91
CA THR A 240 -3.51 -10.34 6.46
C THR A 240 -4.81 -11.03 6.01
N HIS A 241 -5.48 -11.76 6.90
CA HIS A 241 -6.70 -12.53 6.61
C HIS A 241 -7.95 -11.93 7.26
N LEU A 242 -7.88 -10.73 7.84
CA LEU A 242 -9.03 -10.07 8.41
C LEU A 242 -10.09 -9.78 7.35
N ASP A 243 -11.33 -10.19 7.61
CA ASP A 243 -12.50 -9.84 6.82
C ASP A 243 -13.23 -8.65 7.45
N VAL A 244 -13.67 -8.82 8.70
CA VAL A 244 -14.41 -7.82 9.46
C VAL A 244 -13.94 -7.82 10.90
N ARG A 245 -13.99 -6.66 11.55
CA ARG A 245 -13.75 -6.54 12.99
C ARG A 245 -14.93 -5.88 13.69
N TYR A 246 -15.21 -6.32 14.92
CA TYR A 246 -16.29 -5.77 15.75
C TYR A 246 -15.73 -5.29 17.08
N GLY A 247 -15.97 -4.02 17.41
CA GLY A 247 -15.59 -3.49 18.73
C GLY A 247 -16.33 -4.21 19.85
N ILE A 248 -15.62 -4.58 20.90
CA ILE A 248 -16.17 -5.22 22.10
C ILE A 248 -16.28 -4.22 23.24
N VAL A 249 -15.15 -3.62 23.62
CA VAL A 249 -15.03 -2.73 24.77
C VAL A 249 -13.79 -1.86 24.63
N GLU A 250 -13.84 -0.68 25.23
CA GLU A 250 -12.71 0.24 25.36
C GLU A 250 -12.28 0.32 26.83
N VAL A 251 -11.00 0.07 27.10
CA VAL A 251 -10.43 0.02 28.45
C VAL A 251 -9.36 1.10 28.58
N TRP A 252 -9.42 1.90 29.63
CA TRP A 252 -8.45 2.96 29.91
C TRP A 252 -7.57 2.53 31.07
N ILE A 253 -6.27 2.72 30.94
CA ILE A 253 -5.25 2.22 31.86
C ILE A 253 -4.31 3.35 32.22
N ASP A 254 -3.96 3.41 33.50
CA ASP A 254 -2.91 4.28 34.00
C ASP A 254 -1.77 3.41 34.55
N LEU A 255 -0.60 3.55 33.92
CA LEU A 255 0.63 2.84 34.29
C LEU A 255 1.28 3.36 35.57
N LYS A 256 0.95 4.57 36.04
CA LYS A 256 1.45 5.09 37.32
C LYS A 256 0.79 4.36 38.47
N THR A 257 -0.52 4.16 38.37
CA THR A 257 -1.33 3.46 39.38
C THR A 257 -1.41 1.94 39.15
N ASN A 258 -0.96 1.45 37.99
CA ASN A 258 -1.11 0.07 37.53
C ASN A 258 -2.58 -0.40 37.61
N ALA A 259 -3.50 0.46 37.21
CA ALA A 259 -4.92 0.20 37.34
C ALA A 259 -5.69 0.58 36.07
N VAL A 260 -6.81 -0.12 35.85
CA VAL A 260 -7.83 0.29 34.90
C VAL A 260 -8.59 1.47 35.49
N THR A 261 -8.61 2.59 34.77
CA THR A 261 -9.28 3.82 35.19
C THR A 261 -10.72 3.89 34.68
N LYS A 262 -11.00 3.34 33.49
CA LYS A 262 -12.35 3.29 32.89
C LYS A 262 -12.54 2.04 32.04
N VAL A 263 -13.75 1.49 32.06
CA VAL A 263 -14.22 0.50 31.08
C VAL A 263 -15.45 1.09 30.41
N LEU A 264 -15.40 1.23 29.10
CA LEU A 264 -16.43 1.88 28.30
C LEU A 264 -17.01 0.89 27.29
N PRO A 265 -18.33 0.69 27.25
CA PRO A 265 -18.94 -0.07 26.17
C PRO A 265 -18.68 0.66 24.84
N MET A 266 -18.71 -0.11 23.76
CA MET A 266 -18.51 0.45 22.42
C MET A 266 -19.67 1.36 21.99
N PRO A 267 -19.40 2.42 21.21
CA PRO A 267 -20.45 3.30 20.73
C PRO A 267 -21.40 2.54 19.80
N LYS A 268 -22.71 2.79 19.94
CA LYS A 268 -23.75 2.14 19.10
C LYS A 268 -23.58 2.41 17.61
N ASN A 269 -23.02 3.57 17.25
CA ASN A 269 -22.75 3.96 15.88
C ASN A 269 -21.24 4.14 15.71
N VAL A 270 -20.60 3.28 14.91
CA VAL A 270 -19.21 3.44 14.47
C VAL A 270 -19.23 4.05 13.07
N LYS A 271 -18.37 5.06 12.82
CA LYS A 271 -18.37 5.87 11.59
C LYS A 271 -18.29 5.06 10.29
N TYR A 272 -17.61 3.91 10.33
CA TYR A 272 -17.41 3.03 9.18
C TYR A 272 -18.08 1.65 9.33
N ASN A 273 -19.10 1.54 10.19
CA ASN A 273 -19.81 0.28 10.37
C ASN A 273 -20.44 -0.20 9.04
N GLY A 274 -20.18 -1.44 8.65
CA GLY A 274 -20.70 -2.05 7.42
C GLY A 274 -20.03 -1.58 6.11
N ILE A 275 -19.01 -0.72 6.19
CA ILE A 275 -18.19 -0.38 5.03
C ILE A 275 -17.05 -1.40 4.95
N PRO A 276 -16.80 -2.03 3.78
CA PRO A 276 -15.62 -2.87 3.58
C PRO A 276 -14.37 -1.99 3.69
N GLU A 277 -13.79 -1.92 4.88
CA GLU A 277 -12.51 -1.26 5.07
C GLU A 277 -11.43 -2.17 4.50
N ALA A 278 -10.57 -1.61 3.65
CA ALA A 278 -9.38 -2.31 3.22
C ALA A 278 -8.42 -2.37 4.41
N LEU A 279 -8.51 -3.44 5.19
CA LEU A 279 -7.50 -3.82 6.15
C LEU A 279 -6.34 -4.41 5.32
N TYR A 280 -5.21 -3.71 5.36
CA TYR A 280 -4.02 -3.95 4.54
C TYR A 280 -3.25 -5.18 4.99
#